data_AF-A0A940HGM5-F1
#
_entry.id   AF-A0A940HGM5-F1
#
_cell.length_a   1.000
_cell.length_b   1.000
_cell.length_c   1.000
_cell.angle_alpha   90.00
_cell.angle_beta   90.00
_cell.angle_gamma   90.00
#
_symmetry.space_group_name_H-M   'P 1'
#
loop_
_entity.id
_entity.type
_entity.pdbx_description
1 polymer ?
#
loop_
_entity_poly.entity_id
_entity_poly.type
_entity_poly.pdbx_seq_one_letter_code
_entity_poly.pdbx_strand_id
1 'polypeptide(L)'
;MRKALYDIELAERFLFHQMDTDEKKHFAVQLLTDAALHEQVTLQECTYRLIRFQARMERKEQLERIHHQLMQEPAFNNILQQIFP
;
A
#
# COMPACT_ATOMS: atom_id res chain seq x y z
N MET A 1 2.06 -24.38 12.81
CA MET A 1 1.50 -23.60 11.69
C MET A 1 0.25 -22.80 12.04
N ARG A 2 -0.77 -23.38 12.69
CA ARG A 2 -2.04 -22.67 12.95
C ARG A 2 -1.91 -21.35 13.74
N LYS A 3 -1.03 -21.33 14.75
CA LYS A 3 -0.76 -20.14 15.57
C LYS A 3 -0.10 -19.02 14.77
N ALA A 4 0.96 -19.32 14.02
CA ALA A 4 1.64 -18.32 13.19
C ALA A 4 0.74 -17.69 12.12
N LEU A 5 -0.15 -18.47 11.50
CA LEU A 5 -1.11 -17.94 10.54
C LEU A 5 -2.13 -17.01 11.19
N TYR A 6 -2.59 -17.36 12.39
CA TYR A 6 -3.48 -16.52 13.17
C TYR A 6 -2.80 -15.19 13.57
N ASP A 7 -1.55 -15.24 14.02
CA ASP A 7 -0.79 -14.05 14.42
C ASP A 7 -0.57 -13.10 13.22
N ILE A 8 -0.31 -13.65 12.03
CA ILE A 8 -0.22 -12.88 10.77
C ILE A 8 -1.58 -12.24 10.43
N GLU A 9 -2.67 -13.01 10.46
CA GLU A 9 -4.01 -12.50 10.17
C GLU A 9 -4.40 -11.37 11.13
N LEU A 10 -4.05 -11.50 12.41
CA LEU A 10 -4.35 -10.49 13.42
C LEU A 10 -3.53 -9.20 13.19
N ALA A 11 -2.25 -9.33 12.85
CA ALA A 11 -1.41 -8.21 12.44
C ALA A 11 -1.98 -7.50 11.19
N GLU A 12 -2.43 -8.26 10.19
CA GLU A 12 -3.06 -7.70 8.99
C GLU A 12 -4.33 -6.92 9.34
N ARG A 13 -5.24 -7.52 10.10
CA ARG A 13 -6.49 -6.87 10.50
C ARG A 13 -6.22 -5.56 11.26
N PHE A 14 -5.18 -5.51 12.08
CA PHE A 14 -4.76 -4.27 12.74
C PHE A 14 -4.24 -3.21 11.75
N LEU A 15 -3.27 -3.59 10.91
CA LEU A 15 -2.62 -2.70 9.92
C LEU A 15 -3.59 -2.16 8.87
N PHE A 16 -4.60 -2.94 8.50
CA PHE A 16 -5.64 -2.56 7.53
C PHE A 16 -6.91 -1.98 8.18
N HIS A 17 -6.90 -1.72 9.50
CA HIS A 17 -8.02 -1.13 10.24
C HIS A 17 -9.33 -1.92 10.13
N GLN A 18 -9.23 -3.25 10.13
CA GLN A 18 -10.36 -4.19 10.06
C GLN A 18 -10.76 -4.75 11.44
N MET A 19 -10.14 -4.26 12.50
CA MET A 19 -10.52 -4.56 13.88
C MET A 19 -11.60 -3.59 14.36
N ASP A 20 -12.51 -4.09 15.20
CA ASP A 20 -13.39 -3.22 15.95
C ASP A 20 -12.61 -2.44 17.04
N THR A 21 -13.31 -1.54 17.74
CA THR A 21 -12.65 -0.63 18.68
C THR A 21 -12.06 -1.35 19.90
N ASP A 22 -12.72 -2.39 20.40
CA ASP A 22 -12.30 -3.08 21.62
C ASP A 22 -11.19 -4.09 21.31
N GLU A 23 -11.30 -4.78 20.18
CA GLU A 23 -10.25 -5.63 19.63
C GLU A 23 -8.97 -4.84 19.37
N LYS A 24 -9.09 -3.66 18.74
CA LYS A 24 -7.95 -2.79 18.47
C LYS A 24 -7.25 -2.34 19.75
N LYS A 25 -8.00 -1.99 20.81
CA LYS A 25 -7.41 -1.63 22.11
C LYS A 25 -6.68 -2.81 22.74
N HIS A 26 -7.29 -4.00 22.71
CA HIS A 26 -6.67 -5.20 23.25
C HIS A 26 -5.36 -5.52 22.53
N PHE A 27 -5.36 -5.48 21.20
CA PHE A 27 -4.17 -5.71 20.40
C PHE A 27 -3.11 -4.63 20.60
N ALA A 28 -3.51 -3.37 20.76
CA ALA A 28 -2.58 -2.28 21.08
C ALA A 28 -1.86 -2.50 22.43
N VAL A 29 -2.55 -3.02 23.44
CA VAL A 29 -1.91 -3.41 24.71
C VAL A 29 -0.91 -4.54 24.47
N GLN A 30 -1.28 -5.57 23.69
CA GLN A 30 -0.37 -6.66 23.36
C GLN A 30 0.90 -6.17 22.64
N LEU A 31 0.78 -5.26 21.68
CA LEU A 31 1.92 -4.63 21.00
C LEU A 31 2.85 -3.87 21.96
N LEU A 32 2.32 -3.29 23.04
CA LEU A 32 3.13 -2.58 24.03
C LEU A 32 3.84 -3.53 25.00
N THR A 33 3.26 -4.70 25.26
CA THR A 33 3.77 -5.66 26.25
C THR A 33 4.60 -6.80 25.66
N ASP A 34 4.42 -7.11 24.37
CA ASP A 34 5.13 -8.18 23.66
C ASP A 34 6.04 -7.58 22.58
N ALA A 35 7.33 -7.54 22.88
CA ALA A 35 8.34 -6.99 21.98
C ALA A 35 8.50 -7.80 20.68
N ALA A 36 8.30 -9.12 20.73
CA ALA A 36 8.43 -9.97 19.54
C ALA A 36 7.25 -9.74 18.59
N LEU A 37 6.04 -9.61 19.13
CA LEU A 37 4.85 -9.24 18.36
C LEU A 37 5.02 -7.84 17.74
N HIS A 38 5.51 -6.87 18.52
CA HIS A 38 5.77 -5.52 18.03
C HIS A 38 6.74 -5.50 16.84
N GLU A 39 7.87 -6.22 16.96
CA GLU A 39 8.85 -6.33 15.88
C GLU A 39 8.24 -6.95 14.62
N GLN A 40 7.49 -8.04 14.76
CA GLN A 40 6.82 -8.70 13.64
C GLN A 40 5.85 -7.78 12.91
N VAL A 41 4.98 -7.08 13.64
CA VAL A 41 4.02 -6.14 13.05
C VAL A 41 4.73 -4.97 12.37
N THR A 42 5.81 -4.46 12.98
CA THR A 42 6.62 -3.38 12.40
C THR A 42 7.28 -3.82 11.09
N LEU A 43 7.88 -5.01 11.05
CA LEU A 43 8.50 -5.56 9.84
C LEU A 43 7.47 -5.79 8.75
N GLN A 44 6.30 -6.33 9.09
CA GLN A 44 5.21 -6.55 8.16
C GLN A 44 4.68 -5.23 7.57
N GLU A 45 4.53 -4.18 8.40
CA GLU A 45 4.19 -2.84 7.93
C GLU A 45 5.24 -2.30 6.94
N CYS A 46 6.53 -2.41 7.28
CA CYS A 46 7.63 -2.03 6.41
C CYS A 46 7.60 -2.77 5.07
N THR A 47 7.36 -4.08 5.08
CA THR A 47 7.21 -4.89 3.86
C THR A 47 6.06 -4.37 2.99
N TYR A 48 4.88 -4.10 3.57
CA TYR A 48 3.77 -3.54 2.79
C TYR A 48 4.09 -2.16 2.21
N ARG A 49 4.76 -1.30 2.96
CA ARG A 49 5.19 0.02 2.48
C ARG A 49 6.13 -0.12 1.27
N LEU A 50 7.09 -1.03 1.33
CA LEU A 50 8.02 -1.30 0.23
C LEU A 50 7.29 -1.82 -1.02
N ILE A 51 6.41 -2.81 -0.86
CA ILE A 51 5.62 -3.36 -1.97
C ILE A 51 4.76 -2.27 -2.62
N ARG A 52 4.07 -1.46 -1.82
CA ARG A 52 3.24 -0.36 -2.32
C ARG A 52 4.07 0.71 -3.02
N PHE A 53 5.25 1.03 -2.48
CA PHE A 53 6.17 1.98 -3.09
C PHE A 53 6.64 1.48 -4.46
N GLN A 54 7.08 0.23 -4.55
CA GLN A 54 7.52 -0.38 -5.80
C GLN A 54 6.39 -0.38 -6.84
N ALA A 55 5.18 -0.84 -6.46
CA ALA A 55 4.03 -0.82 -7.35
C ALA A 55 3.65 0.60 -7.81
N ARG A 56 3.86 1.62 -6.97
CA ARG A 56 3.64 3.03 -7.33
C ARG A 56 4.67 3.50 -8.35
N MET A 57 5.93 3.11 -8.20
CA MET A 57 6.99 3.43 -9.16
C MET A 57 6.70 2.82 -10.53
N GLU A 58 6.32 1.55 -10.58
CA GLU A 58 5.95 0.86 -11.83
C GLU A 58 4.76 1.53 -12.54
N ARG A 59 3.71 1.89 -11.79
CA ARG A 59 2.57 2.62 -12.34
C ARG A 59 2.96 4.01 -12.84
N LYS A 60 3.87 4.70 -12.16
CA LYS A 60 4.38 6.01 -12.58
C LYS A 60 5.11 5.89 -13.91
N GLU A 61 6.02 4.92 -14.04
CA GLU A 61 6.73 4.68 -15.30
C GLU A 61 5.78 4.30 -16.45
N GLN A 62 4.74 3.51 -16.16
CA GLN A 62 3.73 3.17 -17.16
C GLN A 62 2.96 4.42 -17.60
N LEU A 63 2.58 5.28 -16.66
CA LEU A 63 1.88 6.53 -16.96
C LEU A 63 2.77 7.48 -17.79
N GLU A 64 4.04 7.60 -17.45
CA GLU A 64 5.01 8.40 -18.20
C GLU A 64 5.18 7.88 -19.63
N ARG A 65 5.24 6.56 -19.82
CA ARG A 65 5.29 5.93 -21.15
C ARG A 65 4.06 6.25 -21.98
N ILE A 66 2.85 6.08 -21.41
CA ILE A 66 1.59 6.40 -22.08
C ILE A 66 1.54 7.89 -22.43
N HIS A 67 1.90 8.76 -21.50
CA HIS A 67 1.94 10.19 -21.72
C HIS A 67 2.89 10.55 -22.88
N HIS A 68 4.09 9.98 -22.91
CA HIS A 68 5.04 10.22 -23.98
C HIS A 68 4.53 9.76 -25.34
N GLN A 69 3.88 8.60 -25.40
CA GLN A 69 3.27 8.08 -26.64
C GLN A 69 2.17 9.00 -27.13
N LEU A 70 1.23 9.39 -26.26
CA LEU A 70 0.14 10.29 -26.60
C LEU A 70 0.65 11.65 -27.11
N MET A 71 1.66 12.23 -26.47
CA MET A 71 2.23 13.51 -26.92
C MET A 71 2.96 13.45 -28.27
N GLN A 72 3.34 12.25 -28.73
CA GLN A 72 3.91 12.06 -30.06
C GLN A 72 2.83 11.83 -31.14
N GLU A 73 1.60 11.54 -30.75
CA GLU A 73 0.49 11.33 -31.68
C GLU A 73 -0.07 12.68 -32.17
N PRO A 74 -0.05 12.97 -33.48
CA PRO A 74 -0.55 14.24 -34.02
C PRO A 74 -2.03 14.46 -33.73
N ALA A 75 -2.83 13.40 -33.73
CA ALA A 75 -4.26 13.45 -33.43
C ALA A 75 -4.52 13.90 -31.98
N PHE A 76 -3.72 13.41 -31.03
CA PHE A 76 -3.84 13.77 -29.63
C PHE A 76 -3.41 15.23 -29.37
N ASN A 77 -2.32 15.68 -30.01
CA ASN A 77 -1.88 17.08 -29.92
C ASN A 77 -2.92 18.06 -30.49
N ASN A 78 -3.58 17.70 -31.59
CA ASN A 78 -4.67 18.51 -32.16
C ASN A 78 -5.85 18.62 -31.19
N ILE A 79 -6.20 17.54 -30.49
CA ILE A 79 -7.25 17.56 -29.46
C ILE A 79 -6.81 18.43 -28.27
N LEU A 80 -5.55 18.32 -27.82
CA LEU A 80 -5.03 19.16 -26.74
C LEU A 80 -5.11 20.66 -27.06
N GLN A 81 -4.74 21.07 -28.28
CA GLN A 81 -4.84 22.46 -28.72
C GLN A 81 -6.29 22.97 -28.80
N GLN A 82 -7.27 22.07 -29.00
CA GLN A 82 -8.69 22.43 -28.99
C GLN A 82 -9.24 22.60 -27.57
N ILE A 83 -8.72 21.83 -26.59
CA ILE A 83 -9.18 21.85 -25.20
C ILE A 83 -8.46 22.95 -24.40
N PHE A 84 -7.17 23.14 -24.65
CA PHE A 84 -6.31 24.12 -23.99
C PHE A 84 -5.74 25.10 -25.04
N PRO A 85 -6.56 26.08 -25.51
CA PRO A 85 -6.12 27.09 -26.47
C PRO A 85 -5.10 28.09 -25.89
#